data_AF-A0A851UWP2-F1
#
_entry.id   AF-A0A851UWP2-F1
#
_cell.length_a   1.000
_cell.length_b   1.000
_cell.length_c   1.000
_cell.angle_alpha   90.00
_cell.angle_beta   90.00
_cell.angle_gamma   90.00
#
_symmetry.space_group_name_H-M   'P 1'
#
loop_
_entity.id
_entity.type
_entity.pdbx_description
1 polymer ?
#
loop_
_entity_poly.entity_id
_entity_poly.type
_entity_poly.pdbx_seq_one_letter_code
_entity_poly.pdbx_strand_id
1 'polypeptide(L)'
;LASHIPGPWLMPWCVQVEQILSEFRLKEEDLKKVMYRMQKEMDRGLKLETHEEASVKMLPTYVRSTPEGSEVGDFLSLDLGGTNFRVMLVKVGEGEEGQWKVKTKHQMYSIPEDAMTGTAEMVSGAHGASHPVPVPFIVCVQRGHWRAQPHLYEKIIGGKYMGEIVRLVLLKLVDENLLFNGEASEKLKTRGTFETRFMSQIESDSDDRKQIYNILSAFELLPSRTDCEIVRRVCESVSTRAAQMCSAGLAGVINRMRESRSQDTLKITVGVDGSVYKLHPSFKDHFHAMVRQLTPGCDITFIQSEEGSGRGAALISAVACKMACMMGQ
;
A
#
# COMPACT_ATOMS: atom_id res chain seq x y z
N LEU A 1 21.14 -33.24 -20.03
CA LEU A 1 21.69 -33.83 -18.78
C LEU A 1 22.17 -32.68 -17.91
N ALA A 2 21.32 -32.26 -16.98
CA ALA A 2 21.64 -31.24 -15.99
C ALA A 2 22.61 -31.82 -14.96
N SER A 3 23.74 -31.16 -14.74
CA SER A 3 24.57 -31.37 -13.55
C SER A 3 24.27 -30.25 -12.56
N HIS A 4 23.38 -30.58 -11.63
CA HIS A 4 23.32 -29.97 -10.30
C HIS A 4 24.71 -30.02 -9.65
N ILE A 5 25.20 -28.86 -9.21
CA ILE A 5 26.19 -28.77 -8.14
C ILE A 5 25.57 -27.85 -7.06
N PRO A 6 25.11 -28.37 -5.92
CA PRO A 6 24.84 -27.54 -4.76
C PRO A 6 26.17 -27.29 -4.03
N GLY A 7 26.67 -26.06 -4.06
CA GLY A 7 27.87 -25.66 -3.32
C GLY A 7 27.53 -25.19 -1.89
N PRO A 8 28.15 -25.73 -0.82
CA PRO A 8 27.87 -25.37 0.57
C PRO A 8 28.81 -24.30 1.14
N TRP A 9 28.96 -23.15 0.46
CA TRP A 9 29.72 -22.01 0.99
C TRP A 9 29.05 -20.69 0.61
N LEU A 10 27.92 -20.37 1.25
CA LEU A 10 27.49 -18.99 1.32
C LEU A 10 28.60 -18.19 2.02
N MET A 11 29.14 -17.16 1.37
CA MET A 11 30.16 -16.30 1.97
C MET A 11 29.64 -15.74 3.30
N PRO A 12 30.48 -15.54 4.33
CA PRO A 12 30.02 -15.09 5.66
C PRO A 12 29.16 -13.82 5.63
N TRP A 13 29.48 -12.86 4.75
CA TRP A 13 28.69 -11.63 4.56
C TRP A 13 27.30 -11.91 3.98
N CYS A 14 27.14 -12.92 3.10
CA CYS A 14 25.83 -13.32 2.59
C CYS A 14 24.92 -13.81 3.73
N VAL A 15 25.48 -14.52 4.71
CA VAL A 15 24.73 -15.03 5.86
C VAL A 15 24.21 -13.88 6.73
N GLN A 16 25.02 -12.84 6.95
CA GLN A 16 24.61 -11.67 7.75
C GLN A 16 23.54 -10.83 7.05
N VAL A 17 23.69 -10.59 5.74
CA VAL A 17 22.65 -9.94 4.92
C VAL A 17 21.35 -10.75 4.97
N GLU A 18 21.43 -12.08 4.80
CA GLU A 18 20.25 -12.96 4.92
C GLU A 18 19.58 -12.86 6.29
N GLN A 19 20.37 -12.77 7.36
CA GLN A 19 19.84 -12.67 8.71
C GLN A 19 19.05 -11.37 8.90
N ILE A 20 19.55 -10.23 8.42
CA ILE A 20 18.83 -8.96 8.46
C ILE A 20 17.57 -9.02 7.59
N LEU A 21 17.66 -9.55 6.37
CA LEU A 21 16.53 -9.63 5.46
C LEU A 21 15.47 -10.66 5.90
N SER A 22 15.85 -11.66 6.70
CA SER A 22 14.93 -12.66 7.24
C SER A 22 13.84 -12.04 8.11
N GLU A 23 14.10 -10.89 8.73
CA GLU A 23 13.12 -10.13 9.51
C GLU A 23 11.93 -9.65 8.65
N PHE A 24 12.13 -9.47 7.35
CA PHE A 24 11.08 -9.06 6.42
C PHE A 24 10.26 -10.24 5.89
N ARG A 25 10.75 -11.48 6.05
CA ARG A 25 10.05 -12.68 5.58
C ARG A 25 8.89 -13.04 6.49
N LEU A 26 7.69 -13.01 5.92
CA LEU A 26 6.48 -13.41 6.61
C LEU A 26 6.11 -14.84 6.26
N LYS A 27 5.84 -15.64 7.29
CA LYS A 27 5.25 -16.96 7.10
C LYS A 27 3.74 -16.84 6.95
N GLU A 28 3.14 -17.80 6.26
CA GLU A 28 1.68 -17.86 6.10
C GLU A 28 0.94 -17.87 7.45
N GLU A 29 1.50 -18.55 8.47
CA GLU A 29 0.96 -18.55 9.83
C GLU A 29 0.88 -17.15 10.45
N ASP A 30 1.86 -16.29 10.19
CA ASP A 30 1.89 -14.93 10.70
C ASP A 30 0.91 -14.04 9.95
N LEU A 31 0.77 -14.23 8.63
CA LEU A 31 -0.23 -13.55 7.81
C LEU A 31 -1.65 -13.92 8.23
N LYS A 32 -1.92 -15.20 8.54
CA LYS A 32 -3.19 -15.65 9.12
C LYS A 32 -3.49 -14.98 10.47
N LYS A 33 -2.47 -14.81 11.33
CA LYS A 33 -2.63 -14.05 12.58
C LYS A 33 -3.01 -12.60 12.26
N VAL A 34 -2.28 -11.92 11.37
CA VAL A 34 -2.58 -10.52 10.98
C VAL A 34 -4.02 -10.40 10.46
N MET A 35 -4.43 -11.32 9.59
CA MET A 35 -5.80 -11.39 9.05
C MET A 35 -6.85 -11.53 10.16
N TYR A 36 -6.69 -12.51 11.07
CA TYR A 36 -7.64 -12.71 12.17
C TYR A 36 -7.69 -11.51 13.14
N ARG A 37 -6.53 -10.89 13.40
CA ARG A 37 -6.47 -9.68 14.23
C ARG A 37 -7.15 -8.48 13.56
N MET A 38 -7.04 -8.34 12.24
CA MET A 38 -7.82 -7.35 11.48
C MET A 38 -9.33 -7.60 11.64
N GLN A 39 -9.79 -8.86 11.53
CA GLN A 39 -11.19 -9.21 11.75
C GLN A 39 -11.68 -8.84 13.14
N LYS A 40 -10.92 -9.20 14.17
CA LYS A 40 -11.23 -8.87 15.56
C LYS A 40 -11.33 -7.36 15.80
N GLU A 41 -10.40 -6.57 15.25
CA GLU A 41 -10.43 -5.11 15.40
C GLU A 41 -11.59 -4.47 14.62
N MET A 42 -11.97 -5.02 13.46
CA MET A 42 -13.19 -4.59 12.77
C MET A 42 -14.45 -4.85 13.62
N ASP A 43 -14.56 -6.02 14.25
CA ASP A 43 -15.69 -6.34 15.13
C ASP A 43 -15.73 -5.44 16.37
N ARG A 44 -14.56 -5.07 16.92
CA ARG A 44 -14.49 -4.08 18.01
C ARG A 44 -14.90 -2.69 17.54
N GLY A 45 -14.48 -2.29 16.34
CA GLY A 45 -14.83 -0.99 15.75
C GLY A 45 -16.31 -0.82 15.45
N LEU A 46 -17.01 -1.92 15.16
CA LEU A 46 -18.44 -1.93 14.87
C LEU A 46 -19.34 -1.99 16.11
N LYS A 47 -18.81 -2.44 17.26
CA LYS A 47 -19.56 -2.55 18.52
C LYS A 47 -19.54 -1.23 19.28
N LEU A 48 -20.70 -0.81 19.75
CA LEU A 48 -20.86 0.45 20.48
C LEU A 48 -19.95 0.51 21.71
N GLU A 49 -19.85 -0.61 22.44
CA GLU A 49 -19.12 -0.68 23.72
C GLU A 49 -17.60 -0.61 23.55
N THR A 50 -17.08 -1.00 22.38
CA THR A 50 -15.63 -1.08 22.13
C THR A 50 -15.12 -0.08 21.08
N HIS A 51 -16.01 0.69 20.45
CA HIS A 51 -15.67 1.61 19.35
C HIS A 51 -14.66 2.69 19.75
N GLU A 52 -14.81 3.25 20.95
CA GLU A 52 -13.93 4.32 21.45
C GLU A 52 -12.47 3.86 21.59
N GLU A 53 -12.25 2.63 22.04
CA GLU A 53 -10.91 2.04 22.23
C GLU A 53 -10.40 1.26 21.02
N ALA A 54 -11.26 0.95 20.04
CA ALA A 54 -10.88 0.16 18.87
C ALA A 54 -9.82 0.90 18.03
N SER A 55 -8.82 0.15 17.56
CA SER A 55 -7.78 0.72 16.68
C SER A 55 -8.28 0.92 15.25
N VAL A 56 -9.28 0.15 14.84
CA VAL A 56 -9.96 0.27 13.55
C VAL A 56 -11.35 0.83 13.79
N LYS A 57 -11.61 2.08 13.40
CA LYS A 57 -12.84 2.80 13.79
C LYS A 57 -14.11 2.39 13.05
N MET A 58 -14.02 1.76 11.88
CA MET A 58 -15.20 1.32 11.12
C MET A 58 -16.27 2.41 10.95
N LEU A 59 -15.83 3.62 10.60
CA LEU A 59 -16.70 4.80 10.51
C LEU A 59 -17.77 4.63 9.43
N PRO A 60 -19.05 4.94 9.70
CA PRO A 60 -20.10 4.94 8.68
C PRO A 60 -19.83 5.99 7.60
N THR A 61 -19.89 5.58 6.32
CA THR A 61 -19.72 6.50 5.17
C THR A 61 -21.03 7.15 4.72
N TYR A 62 -22.17 6.67 5.25
CA TYR A 62 -23.53 7.01 4.80
C TYR A 62 -23.86 6.66 3.33
N VAL A 63 -22.95 5.99 2.61
CA VAL A 63 -23.20 5.40 1.29
C VAL A 63 -23.89 4.06 1.47
N ARG A 64 -25.17 3.97 1.10
CA ARG A 64 -26.03 2.80 1.39
C ARG A 64 -26.17 1.80 0.24
N SER A 65 -25.86 2.21 -0.98
CA SER A 65 -25.90 1.36 -2.16
C SER A 65 -24.83 1.78 -3.17
N THR A 66 -24.47 0.84 -4.04
CA THR A 66 -23.69 1.13 -5.25
C THR A 66 -24.59 1.76 -6.32
N PRO A 67 -24.03 2.51 -7.27
CA PRO A 67 -24.80 3.07 -8.38
C PRO A 67 -25.58 1.99 -9.16
N GLU A 68 -26.80 2.33 -9.57
CA GLU A 68 -27.76 1.42 -10.21
C GLU A 68 -27.88 1.65 -11.73
N GLY A 69 -27.23 2.70 -12.26
CA GLY A 69 -27.30 3.05 -13.68
C GLY A 69 -28.53 3.88 -14.06
N SER A 70 -29.23 4.43 -13.05
CA SER A 70 -30.36 5.34 -13.22
C SER A 70 -30.04 6.76 -12.76
N GLU A 71 -28.83 6.98 -12.25
CA GLU A 71 -28.31 8.28 -11.89
C GLU A 71 -28.07 9.12 -13.15
N VAL A 72 -28.50 10.38 -13.13
CA VAL A 72 -28.35 11.33 -14.23
C VAL A 72 -27.97 12.69 -13.67
N GLY A 73 -27.01 13.38 -14.29
CA GLY A 73 -26.62 14.74 -13.96
C GLY A 73 -25.14 15.04 -14.22
N ASP A 74 -24.79 16.31 -14.03
CA ASP A 74 -23.41 16.80 -14.07
C ASP A 74 -22.92 17.04 -12.65
N PHE A 75 -21.83 16.40 -12.26
CA PHE A 75 -21.30 16.42 -10.89
C PHE A 75 -19.84 16.86 -10.87
N LEU A 76 -19.48 17.65 -9.87
CA LEU A 76 -18.08 17.97 -9.60
C LEU A 76 -17.56 17.11 -8.45
N SER A 77 -16.35 16.58 -8.60
CA SER A 77 -15.61 15.95 -7.51
C SER A 77 -14.26 16.62 -7.30
N LEU A 78 -13.88 16.66 -6.03
CA LEU A 78 -12.64 17.25 -5.53
C LEU A 78 -11.86 16.15 -4.81
N ASP A 79 -10.62 15.91 -5.22
CA ASP A 79 -9.72 14.98 -4.57
C ASP A 79 -8.60 15.77 -3.87
N LEU A 80 -8.67 15.76 -2.53
CA LEU A 80 -7.78 16.45 -1.61
C LEU A 80 -7.22 15.39 -0.64
N GLY A 81 -5.99 14.93 -0.87
CA GLY A 81 -5.41 13.88 -0.01
C GLY A 81 -4.09 13.27 -0.46
N GLY A 82 -3.60 13.60 -1.66
CA GLY A 82 -2.29 13.18 -2.17
C GLY A 82 -1.37 14.36 -2.47
N THR A 83 -0.36 14.12 -3.32
CA THR A 83 0.57 15.15 -3.82
C THR A 83 -0.10 16.14 -4.79
N ASN A 84 -1.26 15.78 -5.34
CA ASN A 84 -1.99 16.59 -6.32
C ASN A 84 -3.41 16.87 -5.83
N PHE A 85 -3.87 18.09 -6.07
CA PHE A 85 -5.28 18.45 -6.02
C PHE A 85 -5.92 18.16 -7.37
N ARG A 86 -7.02 17.42 -7.40
CA ARG A 86 -7.75 17.14 -8.64
C ARG A 86 -9.16 17.69 -8.55
N VAL A 87 -9.55 18.42 -9.59
CA VAL A 87 -10.94 18.79 -9.85
C VAL A 87 -11.41 17.97 -11.04
N MET A 88 -12.57 17.34 -10.92
CA MET A 88 -13.15 16.53 -11.99
C MET A 88 -14.63 16.87 -12.18
N LEU A 89 -15.01 17.13 -13.43
CA LEU A 89 -16.41 17.17 -13.88
C LEU A 89 -16.77 15.78 -14.41
N VAL A 90 -17.81 15.19 -13.83
CA VAL A 90 -18.33 13.87 -14.18
C VAL A 90 -19.77 14.03 -14.66
N LYS A 91 -19.99 13.77 -15.94
CA LYS A 91 -21.32 13.71 -16.53
C LYS A 91 -21.81 12.27 -16.46
N VAL A 92 -22.86 12.04 -15.70
CA VAL A 92 -23.49 10.72 -15.49
C VAL A 92 -24.83 10.75 -16.24
N GLY A 93 -25.08 9.82 -17.15
CA GLY A 93 -26.35 9.77 -17.90
C GLY A 93 -26.18 9.70 -19.43
N GLU A 94 -27.25 10.01 -20.16
CA GLU A 94 -27.50 9.63 -21.57
C GLU A 94 -26.29 9.77 -22.51
N GLY A 95 -25.80 8.63 -22.99
CA GLY A 95 -25.13 8.53 -24.29
C GLY A 95 -26.13 8.43 -25.43
N GLU A 96 -25.65 8.54 -26.67
CA GLU A 96 -26.45 8.18 -27.86
C GLU A 96 -26.97 6.73 -27.70
N GLU A 97 -28.25 6.52 -28.02
CA GLU A 97 -28.99 5.23 -27.97
C GLU A 97 -29.32 4.67 -26.58
N GLY A 98 -29.53 5.50 -25.56
CA GLY A 98 -30.05 5.03 -24.25
C GLY A 98 -29.06 4.22 -23.42
N GLN A 99 -27.77 4.22 -23.80
CA GLN A 99 -26.70 3.64 -23.00
C GLN A 99 -26.32 4.57 -21.85
N TRP A 100 -26.37 4.08 -20.61
CA TRP A 100 -25.83 4.79 -19.46
C TRP A 100 -24.32 4.95 -19.61
N LYS A 101 -23.85 6.20 -19.72
CA LYS A 101 -22.42 6.52 -19.87
C LYS A 101 -21.98 7.48 -18.79
N VAL A 102 -20.71 7.35 -18.41
CA VAL A 102 -20.03 8.29 -17.52
C VAL A 102 -18.89 8.93 -18.30
N LYS A 103 -18.96 10.24 -18.51
CA LYS A 103 -17.91 11.01 -19.18
C LYS A 103 -17.22 11.91 -18.16
N THR A 104 -15.89 11.89 -18.14
CA THR A 104 -15.10 12.67 -17.18
C THR A 104 -14.25 13.72 -17.90
N LYS A 105 -14.08 14.87 -17.27
CA LYS A 105 -13.06 15.87 -17.60
C LYS A 105 -12.37 16.24 -16.31
N HIS A 106 -11.04 16.25 -16.28
CA HIS A 106 -10.30 16.54 -15.06
C HIS A 106 -9.16 17.52 -15.31
N GLN A 107 -8.80 18.22 -14.24
CA GLN A 107 -7.62 19.07 -14.21
C GLN A 107 -6.88 18.81 -12.90
N MET A 108 -5.55 18.71 -12.99
CA MET A 108 -4.67 18.48 -11.85
C MET A 108 -3.89 19.75 -11.55
N TYR A 109 -3.76 20.04 -10.26
CA TYR A 109 -3.00 21.15 -9.73
C TYR A 109 -2.01 20.58 -8.71
N SER A 110 -0.74 20.97 -8.83
CA SER A 110 0.25 20.66 -7.81
C SER A 110 0.00 21.53 -6.58
N ILE A 111 -0.10 20.90 -5.41
CA ILE A 111 -0.21 21.63 -4.13
C ILE A 111 1.22 21.92 -3.67
N PRO A 112 1.58 23.19 -3.39
CA PRO A 112 2.91 23.49 -2.86
C PRO A 112 3.09 22.88 -1.45
N GLU A 113 4.32 22.45 -1.13
CA GLU A 113 4.61 21.64 0.07
C GLU A 113 4.24 22.33 1.39
N ASP A 114 4.35 23.66 1.44
CA ASP A 114 3.97 24.48 2.59
C ASP A 114 2.45 24.43 2.86
N ALA A 115 1.63 24.41 1.81
CA ALA A 115 0.18 24.25 1.90
C ALA A 115 -0.24 22.81 2.25
N MET A 116 0.64 21.82 2.11
CA MET A 116 0.41 20.44 2.56
C MET A 116 0.69 20.23 4.06
N THR A 117 1.23 21.26 4.75
CA THR A 117 1.49 21.23 6.20
C THR A 117 0.46 22.05 6.96
N GLY A 118 -0.57 21.39 7.50
CA GLY A 118 -1.56 22.02 8.38
C GLY A 118 -1.07 22.21 9.82
N THR A 119 -1.60 23.22 10.54
CA THR A 119 -1.37 23.42 11.97
C THR A 119 -1.95 22.27 12.80
N ALA A 120 -1.13 21.76 13.71
CA ALA A 120 -1.22 20.51 14.46
C ALA A 120 -2.53 20.22 15.24
N GLU A 121 -3.39 21.19 15.48
CA GLU A 121 -4.49 21.05 16.45
C GLU A 121 -5.79 20.48 15.86
N MET A 122 -6.01 20.60 14.55
CA MET A 122 -7.26 20.13 13.91
C MET A 122 -7.20 18.66 13.45
N VAL A 123 -6.04 17.99 13.57
CA VAL A 123 -5.84 16.56 13.23
C VAL A 123 -5.14 15.85 14.39
N SER A 124 -5.74 15.92 15.58
CA SER A 124 -5.23 15.33 16.83
C SER A 124 -5.22 13.78 16.85
N GLY A 125 -5.30 13.13 15.68
CA GLY A 125 -5.08 11.69 15.49
C GLY A 125 -3.92 11.32 14.54
N ALA A 126 -3.22 12.29 13.92
CA ALA A 126 -2.23 12.03 12.87
C ALA A 126 -0.75 12.25 13.29
N HIS A 127 -0.48 12.78 14.49
CA HIS A 127 0.89 13.14 14.88
C HIS A 127 1.82 12.01 15.34
N GLY A 128 1.44 10.75 15.12
CA GLY A 128 2.43 9.67 15.04
C GLY A 128 3.25 9.68 13.73
N ALA A 129 2.84 10.43 12.70
CA ALA A 129 3.34 10.32 11.33
C ALA A 129 4.79 10.78 11.07
N SER A 130 5.42 11.47 12.01
CA SER A 130 6.74 12.09 11.79
C SER A 130 7.93 11.18 12.12
N HIS A 131 7.75 9.98 12.68
CA HIS A 131 8.87 9.08 12.98
C HIS A 131 8.80 7.77 12.18
N PRO A 132 9.91 7.34 11.52
CA PRO A 132 10.00 6.02 10.93
C PRO A 132 9.77 4.94 11.98
N VAL A 133 9.20 3.81 11.57
CA VAL A 133 9.09 2.64 12.44
C VAL A 133 10.48 2.01 12.50
N PRO A 134 11.15 1.94 13.66
CA PRO A 134 12.45 1.26 13.73
C PRO A 134 12.30 -0.20 13.29
N VAL A 135 13.32 -0.77 12.67
CA VAL A 135 13.29 -2.16 12.14
C VAL A 135 12.77 -3.18 13.18
N PRO A 136 13.15 -3.12 14.48
CA PRO A 136 12.59 -4.00 15.51
C PRO A 136 11.06 -3.87 15.70
N PHE A 137 10.49 -2.70 15.43
CA PHE A 137 9.04 -2.48 15.51
C PHE A 137 8.30 -3.00 14.29
N ILE A 138 8.93 -3.05 13.11
CA ILE A 138 8.40 -3.76 11.94
C ILE A 138 8.23 -5.24 12.31
N VAL A 139 9.26 -5.84 12.93
CA VAL A 139 9.23 -7.22 13.45
C VAL A 139 8.14 -7.42 14.50
N CYS A 140 7.90 -6.43 15.37
CA CYS A 140 6.81 -6.52 16.34
C CYS A 140 5.44 -6.59 15.64
N VAL A 141 5.17 -5.76 14.63
CA VAL A 141 3.89 -5.77 13.91
C VAL A 141 3.72 -7.03 13.06
N GLN A 142 4.80 -7.54 12.48
CA GLN A 142 4.82 -8.84 11.80
C GLN A 142 4.55 -9.98 12.80
N ARG A 143 5.07 -9.85 14.03
CA ARG A 143 4.71 -10.57 15.28
C ARG A 143 3.20 -10.55 15.62
N GLY A 144 2.49 -9.59 15.02
CA GLY A 144 1.36 -8.85 15.57
C GLY A 144 1.47 -8.63 17.07
N HIS A 145 2.37 -7.72 17.41
CA HIS A 145 2.44 -6.94 18.63
C HIS A 145 2.41 -5.47 18.18
N TRP A 146 1.20 -4.93 18.04
CA TRP A 146 0.86 -3.52 17.89
C TRP A 146 1.08 -2.86 19.25
N ARG A 147 2.28 -2.31 19.47
CA ARG A 147 2.41 -1.25 20.46
C ARG A 147 1.78 0.02 19.89
N ALA A 148 1.21 0.85 20.76
CA ALA A 148 0.43 2.04 20.46
C ALA A 148 1.25 3.12 19.73
N GLN A 149 1.46 2.93 18.43
CA GLN A 149 1.96 3.96 17.53
C GLN A 149 0.87 4.20 16.47
N PRO A 150 0.41 5.46 16.30
CA PRO A 150 -0.59 5.78 15.28
C PRO A 150 -0.12 5.34 13.89
N HIS A 151 -1.05 4.81 13.08
CA HIS A 151 -0.84 4.48 11.67
C HIS A 151 0.25 3.44 11.39
N LEU A 152 0.62 2.64 12.39
CA LEU A 152 1.71 1.66 12.29
C LEU A 152 1.52 0.64 11.15
N TYR A 153 0.28 0.18 10.94
CA TYR A 153 -0.03 -0.73 9.83
C TYR A 153 0.16 -0.05 8.46
N GLU A 154 -0.30 1.19 8.31
CA GLU A 154 -0.09 2.01 7.10
C GLU A 154 1.40 2.22 6.82
N LYS A 155 2.21 2.52 7.85
CA LYS A 155 3.65 2.74 7.71
C LYS A 155 4.42 1.53 7.16
N ILE A 156 3.87 0.32 7.30
CA ILE A 156 4.52 -0.91 6.84
C ILE A 156 4.14 -1.24 5.38
N ILE A 157 2.98 -0.78 4.91
CA ILE A 157 2.44 -1.11 3.58
C ILE A 157 2.48 0.08 2.60
N GLY A 158 2.45 1.30 3.11
CA GLY A 158 2.25 2.51 2.31
C GLY A 158 3.49 2.93 1.54
N GLY A 159 3.30 3.28 0.25
CA GLY A 159 4.37 3.76 -0.62
C GLY A 159 5.09 5.02 -0.13
N LYS A 160 4.45 5.83 0.73
CA LYS A 160 5.11 6.97 1.38
C LYS A 160 6.27 6.54 2.31
N TYR A 161 6.24 5.31 2.83
CA TYR A 161 7.16 4.85 3.87
C TYR A 161 8.10 3.74 3.41
N MET A 162 7.74 2.96 2.39
CA MET A 162 8.56 1.83 1.94
C MET A 162 9.98 2.24 1.54
N GLY A 163 10.12 3.35 0.83
CA GLY A 163 11.44 3.86 0.45
C GLY A 163 12.30 4.24 1.67
N GLU A 164 11.70 4.85 2.69
CA GLU A 164 12.39 5.16 3.95
C GLU A 164 12.78 3.88 4.71
N ILE A 165 11.95 2.83 4.67
CA ILE A 165 12.31 1.53 5.25
C ILE A 165 13.53 0.94 4.54
N VAL A 166 13.57 0.99 3.20
CA VAL A 166 14.73 0.56 2.42
C VAL A 166 15.96 1.36 2.85
N ARG A 167 15.88 2.70 2.87
CA ARG A 167 16.99 3.58 3.28
C ARG A 167 17.58 3.20 4.63
N LEU A 168 16.72 2.95 5.63
CA LEU A 168 17.14 2.57 6.98
C LEU A 168 17.82 1.20 7.01
N VAL A 169 17.36 0.24 6.20
CA VAL A 169 18.02 -1.05 6.06
C VAL A 169 19.37 -0.89 5.37
N LEU A 170 19.47 -0.06 4.32
CA LEU A 170 20.74 0.24 3.66
C LEU A 170 21.74 0.87 4.64
N LEU A 171 21.32 1.84 5.45
CA LEU A 171 22.18 2.43 6.49
C LEU A 171 22.66 1.39 7.51
N LYS A 172 21.76 0.51 7.98
CA LYS A 172 22.15 -0.58 8.88
C LYS A 172 23.20 -1.50 8.25
N LEU A 173 23.04 -1.85 6.97
CA LEU A 173 24.01 -2.67 6.24
C LEU A 173 25.36 -1.96 6.08
N VAL A 174 25.35 -0.64 5.87
CA VAL A 174 26.58 0.18 5.85
C VAL A 174 27.24 0.17 7.23
N ASP A 175 26.50 0.41 8.31
CA ASP A 175 27.02 0.43 9.69
C ASP A 175 27.63 -0.92 10.11
N GLU A 176 27.10 -2.03 9.58
CA GLU A 176 27.64 -3.39 9.78
C GLU A 176 28.77 -3.75 8.78
N ASN A 177 29.23 -2.80 7.96
CA ASN A 177 30.27 -2.97 6.93
C ASN A 177 29.93 -4.04 5.87
N LEU A 178 28.64 -4.21 5.57
CA LEU A 178 28.10 -5.18 4.60
C LEU A 178 27.74 -4.53 3.25
N LEU A 179 27.74 -3.20 3.18
CA LEU A 179 27.36 -2.44 2.00
C LEU A 179 28.26 -1.21 1.85
N PHE A 180 28.63 -0.87 0.61
CA PHE A 180 29.40 0.33 0.25
C PHE A 180 30.71 0.51 1.05
N ASN A 181 31.36 -0.61 1.43
CA ASN A 181 32.57 -0.61 2.26
C ASN A 181 32.44 0.18 3.58
N GLY A 182 31.23 0.25 4.15
CA GLY A 182 31.00 0.94 5.41
C GLY A 182 30.84 2.46 5.29
N GLU A 183 30.77 3.00 4.08
CA GLU A 183 30.63 4.44 3.85
C GLU A 183 29.26 4.78 3.22
N ALA A 184 28.46 5.57 3.95
CA ALA A 184 27.22 6.15 3.44
C ALA A 184 27.42 7.59 2.97
N SER A 185 26.80 7.95 1.84
CA SER A 185 26.73 9.34 1.38
C SER A 185 25.76 10.18 2.23
N GLU A 186 25.93 11.51 2.20
CA GLU A 186 25.03 12.43 2.90
C GLU A 186 23.58 12.34 2.38
N LYS A 187 23.41 12.08 1.08
CA LYS A 187 22.08 11.81 0.49
C LYS A 187 21.43 10.57 1.07
N LEU A 188 22.17 9.48 1.28
CA LEU A 188 21.64 8.25 1.87
C LEU A 188 21.31 8.44 3.37
N LYS A 189 22.09 9.24 4.09
CA LYS A 189 21.82 9.60 5.50
C LYS A 189 20.60 10.51 5.64
N THR A 190 20.32 11.33 4.64
CA THR A 190 19.19 12.27 4.65
C THR A 190 17.86 11.52 4.54
N ARG A 191 16.93 11.83 5.43
CA ARG A 191 15.61 11.19 5.49
C ARG A 191 14.78 11.50 4.23
N GLY A 192 14.01 10.51 3.77
CA GLY A 192 13.03 10.69 2.70
C GLY A 192 13.61 10.83 1.29
N THR A 193 14.93 10.78 1.14
CA THR A 193 15.60 10.87 -0.17
C THR A 193 15.43 9.61 -1.01
N PHE A 194 15.33 8.44 -0.36
CA PHE A 194 15.07 7.18 -1.04
C PHE A 194 13.56 6.98 -1.20
N GLU A 195 13.01 7.45 -2.31
CA GLU A 195 11.60 7.32 -2.65
C GLU A 195 11.25 5.92 -3.19
N THR A 196 9.99 5.51 -3.05
CA THR A 196 9.50 4.22 -3.58
C THR A 196 9.60 4.11 -5.12
N ARG A 197 9.67 5.21 -5.86
CA ARG A 197 9.94 5.15 -7.31
C ARG A 197 11.27 4.47 -7.62
N PHE A 198 12.29 4.66 -6.77
CA PHE A 198 13.58 3.99 -6.94
C PHE A 198 13.45 2.49 -6.71
N MET A 199 12.63 2.06 -5.74
CA MET A 199 12.36 0.63 -5.52
C MET A 199 11.77 -0.02 -6.78
N SER A 200 10.73 0.60 -7.37
CA SER A 200 10.12 0.10 -8.60
C SER A 200 11.13 0.00 -9.74
N GLN A 201 12.01 1.00 -9.87
CA GLN A 201 13.07 1.04 -10.89
C GLN A 201 14.14 -0.03 -10.67
N ILE A 202 14.55 -0.24 -9.42
CA ILE A 202 15.55 -1.24 -9.01
C ILE A 202 15.04 -2.66 -9.27
N GLU A 203 13.78 -2.94 -8.94
CA GLU A 203 13.17 -4.26 -9.16
C GLU A 203 12.84 -4.50 -10.65
N SER A 204 12.61 -3.44 -11.43
CA SER A 204 12.42 -3.55 -12.88
C SER A 204 13.72 -3.65 -13.67
N ASP A 205 14.87 -3.46 -13.02
CA ASP A 205 16.17 -3.42 -13.70
C ASP A 205 16.46 -4.74 -14.40
N SER A 206 17.02 -4.65 -15.60
CA SER A 206 17.48 -5.78 -16.38
C SER A 206 18.71 -6.43 -15.74
N ASP A 207 19.07 -7.62 -16.20
CA ASP A 207 20.20 -8.38 -15.66
C ASP A 207 21.56 -7.65 -15.78
N ASP A 208 21.65 -6.59 -16.60
CA ASP A 208 22.84 -5.75 -16.74
C ASP A 208 23.03 -4.72 -15.62
N ARG A 209 22.04 -4.55 -14.74
CA ARG A 209 22.10 -3.76 -13.49
C ARG A 209 22.43 -2.28 -13.66
N LYS A 210 22.26 -1.75 -14.86
CA LYS A 210 22.63 -0.36 -15.16
C LYS A 210 21.73 0.62 -14.43
N GLN A 211 20.45 0.29 -14.28
CA GLN A 211 19.50 1.20 -13.64
C GLN A 211 19.81 1.36 -12.16
N ILE A 212 20.06 0.26 -11.44
CA ILE A 212 20.48 0.27 -10.03
C ILE A 212 21.78 1.06 -9.88
N TYR A 213 22.77 0.80 -10.73
CA TYR A 213 24.05 1.51 -10.69
C TYR A 213 23.87 3.02 -10.86
N ASN A 214 23.06 3.45 -11.83
CA ASN A 214 22.78 4.87 -12.09
C ASN A 214 22.05 5.54 -10.92
N ILE A 215 21.07 4.86 -10.31
CA ILE A 215 20.37 5.37 -9.12
C ILE A 215 21.38 5.57 -7.99
N LEU A 216 22.16 4.54 -7.65
CA LEU A 216 23.15 4.63 -6.56
C LEU A 216 24.23 5.67 -6.84
N SER A 217 24.64 5.84 -8.10
CA SER A 217 25.55 6.91 -8.52
C SER A 217 24.96 8.31 -8.31
N ALA A 218 23.65 8.50 -8.52
CA ALA A 218 22.97 9.76 -8.23
C ALA A 218 22.88 10.05 -6.71
N PHE A 219 22.99 9.01 -5.88
CA PHE A 219 23.18 9.09 -4.44
C PHE A 219 24.66 9.33 -4.05
N GLU A 220 25.55 9.61 -5.00
CA GLU A 220 26.99 9.85 -4.77
C GLU A 220 27.70 8.63 -4.18
N LEU A 221 27.26 7.43 -4.56
CA LEU A 221 27.86 6.16 -4.18
C LEU A 221 28.54 5.51 -5.40
N LEU A 222 29.61 4.75 -5.17
CA LEU A 222 30.27 3.93 -6.19
C LEU A 222 30.02 2.45 -5.88
N PRO A 223 28.86 1.89 -6.28
CA PRO A 223 28.49 0.54 -5.90
C PRO A 223 29.29 -0.52 -6.66
N SER A 224 29.67 -1.58 -5.97
CA SER A 224 30.12 -2.82 -6.59
C SER A 224 28.94 -3.59 -7.18
N ARG A 225 29.23 -4.61 -7.99
CA ARG A 225 28.21 -5.54 -8.51
C ARG A 225 27.43 -6.22 -7.38
N THR A 226 28.09 -6.50 -6.26
CA THR A 226 27.50 -7.11 -5.07
C THR A 226 26.61 -6.13 -4.32
N ASP A 227 26.99 -4.86 -4.20
CA ASP A 227 26.14 -3.83 -3.59
C ASP A 227 24.81 -3.70 -4.34
N CYS A 228 24.85 -3.72 -5.68
CA CYS A 228 23.63 -3.69 -6.50
C CYS A 228 22.70 -4.89 -6.22
N GLU A 229 23.26 -6.09 -6.00
CA GLU A 229 22.48 -7.28 -5.64
C GLU A 229 21.83 -7.12 -4.27
N ILE A 230 22.60 -6.66 -3.27
CA ILE A 230 22.10 -6.47 -1.91
C ILE A 230 20.96 -5.42 -1.92
N VAL A 231 21.17 -4.27 -2.57
CA VAL A 231 20.16 -3.21 -2.67
C VAL A 231 18.88 -3.70 -3.34
N ARG A 232 19.00 -4.49 -4.42
CA ARG A 232 17.84 -5.11 -5.07
C ARG A 232 17.08 -6.03 -4.11
N ARG A 233 17.78 -6.91 -3.41
CA ARG A 233 17.17 -7.86 -2.46
C ARG A 233 16.54 -7.18 -1.26
N VAL A 234 17.09 -6.05 -0.81
CA VAL A 234 16.46 -5.20 0.22
C VAL A 234 15.13 -4.65 -0.31
N CYS A 235 15.11 -4.10 -1.54
CA CYS A 235 13.88 -3.58 -2.15
C CYS A 235 12.82 -4.69 -2.26
N GLU A 236 13.18 -5.84 -2.84
CA GLU A 236 12.30 -7.00 -3.01
C GLU A 236 11.75 -7.51 -1.67
N SER A 237 12.58 -7.52 -0.62
CA SER A 237 12.15 -7.97 0.72
C SER A 237 11.13 -7.02 1.34
N VAL A 238 11.34 -5.70 1.21
CA VAL A 238 10.43 -4.69 1.75
C VAL A 238 9.11 -4.65 0.96
N SER A 239 9.18 -4.68 -0.36
CA SER A 239 8.00 -4.62 -1.25
C SER A 239 7.15 -5.88 -1.13
N THR A 240 7.78 -7.07 -1.08
CA THR A 240 7.07 -8.35 -0.88
C THR A 240 6.35 -8.39 0.46
N ARG A 241 7.02 -7.98 1.55
CA ARG A 241 6.39 -7.88 2.87
C ARG A 241 5.20 -6.93 2.84
N ALA A 242 5.35 -5.76 2.23
CA ALA A 242 4.28 -4.78 2.13
C ALA A 242 3.06 -5.34 1.37
N ALA A 243 3.29 -6.04 0.25
CA ALA A 243 2.24 -6.72 -0.52
C ALA A 243 1.53 -7.76 0.35
N GLN A 244 2.27 -8.66 1.00
CA GLN A 244 1.70 -9.73 1.84
C GLN A 244 0.91 -9.17 3.05
N MET A 245 1.43 -8.15 3.71
CA MET A 245 0.72 -7.49 4.82
C MET A 245 -0.58 -6.85 4.34
N CYS A 246 -0.55 -6.15 3.21
CA CYS A 246 -1.74 -5.58 2.58
C CYS A 246 -2.76 -6.67 2.21
N SER A 247 -2.29 -7.80 1.66
CA SER A 247 -3.12 -8.96 1.35
C SER A 247 -3.81 -9.53 2.59
N ALA A 248 -3.11 -9.65 3.71
CA ALA A 248 -3.70 -10.15 4.96
C ALA A 248 -4.80 -9.22 5.50
N GLY A 249 -4.63 -7.90 5.36
CA GLY A 249 -5.67 -6.92 5.70
C GLY A 249 -6.93 -7.08 4.85
N LEU A 250 -6.76 -7.12 3.53
CA LEU A 250 -7.88 -7.31 2.59
C LEU A 250 -8.55 -8.69 2.78
N ALA A 251 -7.77 -9.75 2.96
CA ALA A 251 -8.30 -11.09 3.24
C ALA A 251 -9.18 -11.10 4.50
N GLY A 252 -8.79 -10.33 5.53
CA GLY A 252 -9.60 -10.17 6.75
C GLY A 252 -10.96 -9.55 6.45
N VAL A 253 -10.99 -8.50 5.62
CA VAL A 253 -12.24 -7.86 5.16
C VAL A 253 -13.11 -8.85 4.38
N ILE A 254 -12.53 -9.53 3.38
CA ILE A 254 -13.26 -10.46 2.50
C ILE A 254 -13.82 -11.65 3.28
N ASN A 255 -13.01 -12.30 4.12
CA ASN A 255 -13.46 -13.43 4.92
C ASN A 255 -14.55 -13.01 5.93
N ARG A 256 -14.40 -11.84 6.57
CA ARG A 256 -15.45 -11.29 7.45
C ARG A 256 -16.75 -11.03 6.69
N MET A 257 -16.67 -10.47 5.48
CA MET A 257 -17.86 -10.25 4.64
C MET A 257 -18.55 -11.57 4.29
N ARG A 258 -17.79 -12.58 3.87
CA ARG A 258 -18.30 -13.92 3.57
C ARG A 258 -19.00 -14.54 4.79
N GLU A 259 -18.34 -14.51 5.94
CA GLU A 259 -18.85 -15.04 7.22
C GLU A 259 -20.12 -14.30 7.66
N SER A 260 -20.13 -12.96 7.58
CA SER A 260 -21.29 -12.15 7.95
C SER A 260 -22.53 -12.38 7.08
N ARG A 261 -22.33 -12.88 5.86
CA ARG A 261 -23.40 -13.24 4.91
C ARG A 261 -23.77 -14.73 4.99
N SER A 262 -23.14 -15.49 5.88
CA SER A 262 -23.31 -16.95 6.00
C SER A 262 -23.15 -17.67 4.65
N GLN A 263 -22.16 -17.25 3.84
CA GLN A 263 -21.91 -17.83 2.52
C GLN A 263 -20.72 -18.80 2.57
N ASP A 264 -20.88 -20.01 2.04
CA ASP A 264 -19.76 -20.95 1.88
C ASP A 264 -18.73 -20.43 0.87
N THR A 265 -19.23 -19.80 -0.20
CA THR A 265 -18.43 -19.15 -1.24
C THR A 265 -18.86 -17.71 -1.46
N LEU A 266 -17.90 -16.79 -1.61
CA LEU A 266 -18.17 -15.38 -1.90
C LEU A 266 -17.54 -14.98 -3.24
N LYS A 267 -18.37 -14.51 -4.18
CA LYS A 267 -17.90 -13.83 -5.38
C LYS A 267 -17.83 -12.33 -5.12
N ILE A 268 -16.67 -11.72 -5.33
CA ILE A 268 -16.43 -10.31 -5.03
C ILE A 268 -15.53 -9.65 -6.07
N THR A 269 -15.80 -8.37 -6.32
CA THR A 269 -14.94 -7.50 -7.12
C THR A 269 -14.34 -6.42 -6.23
N VAL A 270 -13.03 -6.21 -6.33
CA VAL A 270 -12.28 -5.22 -5.56
C VAL A 270 -11.73 -4.17 -6.52
N GLY A 271 -12.19 -2.93 -6.36
CA GLY A 271 -11.60 -1.77 -7.03
C GLY A 271 -10.29 -1.38 -6.35
N VAL A 272 -9.22 -1.23 -7.11
CA VAL A 272 -7.88 -0.91 -6.59
C VAL A 272 -7.31 0.32 -7.28
N ASP A 273 -6.73 1.22 -6.49
CA ASP A 273 -5.96 2.37 -6.96
C ASP A 273 -4.71 2.55 -6.09
N GLY A 274 -3.70 3.24 -6.62
CA GLY A 274 -2.45 3.55 -5.93
C GLY A 274 -1.22 3.33 -6.79
N SER A 275 -0.27 4.28 -6.73
CA SER A 275 0.92 4.26 -7.57
C SER A 275 1.79 3.01 -7.37
N VAL A 276 1.88 2.48 -6.15
CA VAL A 276 2.61 1.23 -5.87
C VAL A 276 1.99 0.06 -6.62
N TYR A 277 0.67 -0.11 -6.51
CA TYR A 277 -0.05 -1.20 -7.19
C TYR A 277 0.05 -1.09 -8.72
N LYS A 278 0.05 0.14 -9.25
CA LYS A 278 0.09 0.42 -10.70
C LYS A 278 1.48 0.34 -11.32
N LEU A 279 2.50 0.81 -10.62
CA LEU A 279 3.84 1.06 -11.20
C LEU A 279 4.91 0.10 -10.70
N HIS A 280 4.70 -0.60 -9.59
CA HIS A 280 5.69 -1.53 -9.06
C HIS A 280 5.62 -2.87 -9.81
N PRO A 281 6.75 -3.42 -10.28
CA PRO A 281 6.75 -4.55 -11.23
C PRO A 281 6.14 -5.83 -10.65
N SER A 282 6.39 -6.11 -9.36
CA SER A 282 6.04 -7.37 -8.70
C SER A 282 4.89 -7.27 -7.69
N PHE A 283 4.51 -6.05 -7.28
CA PHE A 283 3.66 -5.85 -6.09
C PHE A 283 2.26 -6.40 -6.30
N LYS A 284 1.67 -6.10 -7.45
CA LYS A 284 0.32 -6.54 -7.84
C LYS A 284 0.19 -8.06 -7.82
N ASP A 285 1.17 -8.76 -8.37
CA ASP A 285 1.13 -10.22 -8.48
C ASP A 285 1.31 -10.89 -7.12
N HIS A 286 2.28 -10.45 -6.32
CA HIS A 286 2.45 -10.91 -4.95
C HIS A 286 1.21 -10.64 -4.09
N PHE A 287 0.61 -9.45 -4.25
CA PHE A 287 -0.60 -9.08 -3.54
C PHE A 287 -1.78 -10.00 -3.90
N HIS A 288 -2.04 -10.21 -5.20
CA HIS A 288 -3.12 -11.07 -5.67
C HIS A 288 -2.93 -12.54 -5.25
N ALA A 289 -1.72 -13.07 -5.40
CA ALA A 289 -1.41 -14.45 -5.04
C ALA A 289 -1.70 -14.69 -3.54
N MET A 290 -1.22 -13.81 -2.67
CA MET A 290 -1.38 -13.95 -1.24
C MET A 290 -2.83 -13.73 -0.78
N VAL A 291 -3.59 -12.80 -1.38
CA VAL A 291 -5.02 -12.65 -1.05
C VAL A 291 -5.75 -13.96 -1.33
N ARG A 292 -5.57 -14.54 -2.52
CA ARG A 292 -6.24 -15.81 -2.89
C ARG A 292 -5.87 -16.96 -1.97
N GLN A 293 -4.60 -17.05 -1.57
CA GLN A 293 -4.13 -18.06 -0.61
C GLN A 293 -4.82 -17.92 0.76
N LEU A 294 -5.08 -16.69 1.22
CA LEU A 294 -5.74 -16.42 2.50
C LEU A 294 -7.28 -16.47 2.43
N THR A 295 -7.86 -16.53 1.24
CA THR A 295 -9.32 -16.55 1.02
C THR A 295 -9.76 -17.74 0.12
N PRO A 296 -9.53 -19.00 0.53
CA PRO A 296 -9.77 -20.16 -0.34
C PRO A 296 -11.25 -20.36 -0.75
N GLY A 297 -12.21 -19.79 -0.01
CA GLY A 297 -13.64 -19.83 -0.35
C GLY A 297 -14.15 -18.59 -1.07
N CYS A 298 -13.29 -17.84 -1.76
CA CYS A 298 -13.70 -16.60 -2.45
C CYS A 298 -13.22 -16.57 -3.91
N ASP A 299 -14.12 -16.16 -4.80
CA ASP A 299 -13.81 -15.82 -6.20
C ASP A 299 -13.62 -14.30 -6.29
N ILE A 300 -12.38 -13.86 -6.54
CA ILE A 300 -11.98 -12.45 -6.43
C ILE A 300 -11.54 -11.92 -7.80
N THR A 301 -12.24 -10.88 -8.25
CA THR A 301 -11.85 -10.07 -9.41
C THR A 301 -11.27 -8.74 -8.93
N PHE A 302 -10.05 -8.40 -9.37
CA PHE A 302 -9.46 -7.09 -9.08
C PHE A 302 -9.60 -6.18 -10.30
N ILE A 303 -10.15 -4.98 -10.10
CA ILE A 303 -10.30 -3.96 -11.14
C ILE A 303 -9.46 -2.74 -10.77
N GLN A 304 -8.50 -2.41 -11.62
CA GLN A 304 -7.67 -1.23 -11.44
C GLN A 304 -8.43 0.02 -11.89
N SER A 305 -8.52 1.04 -11.03
CA SER A 305 -9.10 2.33 -11.40
C SER A 305 -8.13 3.12 -12.29
N GLU A 306 -8.59 3.57 -13.46
CA GLU A 306 -7.78 4.40 -14.36
C GLU A 306 -7.82 5.89 -13.98
N GLU A 307 -8.97 6.39 -13.54
CA GLU A 307 -9.25 7.83 -13.39
C GLU A 307 -9.23 8.34 -11.95
N GLY A 308 -8.75 7.54 -11.00
CA GLY A 308 -8.68 7.91 -9.59
C GLY A 308 -10.02 7.80 -8.83
N SER A 309 -10.08 8.38 -7.64
CA SER A 309 -11.25 8.38 -6.75
C SER A 309 -12.38 9.32 -7.22
N GLY A 310 -12.06 10.34 -8.02
CA GLY A 310 -12.98 11.41 -8.41
C GLY A 310 -14.25 10.92 -9.12
N ARG A 311 -14.15 9.89 -9.96
CA ARG A 311 -15.33 9.28 -10.62
C ARG A 311 -16.27 8.63 -9.61
N GLY A 312 -15.72 7.94 -8.61
CA GLY A 312 -16.50 7.32 -7.53
C GLY A 312 -17.19 8.34 -6.65
N ALA A 313 -16.49 9.43 -6.30
CA ALA A 313 -17.05 10.52 -5.51
C ALA A 313 -18.27 11.16 -6.20
N ALA A 314 -18.17 11.43 -7.51
CA ALA A 314 -19.29 11.96 -8.28
C ALA A 314 -20.48 10.99 -8.36
N LEU A 315 -20.23 9.69 -8.51
CA LEU A 315 -21.29 8.68 -8.51
C LEU A 315 -22.01 8.60 -7.15
N ILE A 316 -21.27 8.75 -6.04
CA ILE A 316 -21.88 8.85 -4.70
C ILE A 316 -22.78 10.09 -4.61
N SER A 317 -22.32 11.25 -5.10
CA SER A 317 -23.14 12.46 -5.16
C SER A 317 -24.41 12.26 -6.00
N ALA A 318 -24.31 11.51 -7.10
CA ALA A 318 -25.44 11.22 -7.96
C ALA A 318 -26.49 10.32 -7.28
N VAL A 319 -26.04 9.26 -6.59
CA VAL A 319 -26.92 8.39 -5.77
C VAL A 319 -27.59 9.21 -4.65
N ALA A 320 -26.82 10.03 -3.93
CA ALA A 320 -27.35 10.87 -2.86
C ALA A 320 -28.39 11.88 -3.37
N CYS A 321 -28.13 12.52 -4.51
CA CYS A 321 -29.07 13.44 -5.15
C CYS A 321 -30.38 12.73 -5.53
N LYS A 322 -30.29 11.55 -6.15
CA LYS A 322 -31.47 10.73 -6.49
C LYS A 322 -32.28 10.39 -5.23
N MET A 323 -31.62 10.00 -4.14
CA MET A 323 -32.27 9.69 -2.87
C MET A 323 -32.98 10.90 -2.27
N ALA A 324 -32.36 12.09 -2.28
CA ALA A 324 -32.98 13.32 -1.80
C ALA A 324 -34.26 13.65 -2.59
N CYS A 325 -34.20 13.58 -3.93
CA CYS A 325 -35.37 13.79 -4.78
C CYS A 325 -36.51 12.82 -4.49
N MET A 326 -36.21 11.53 -4.25
CA MET A 326 -37.22 10.52 -3.88
C MET A 326 -37.86 10.79 -2.50
N MET A 327 -37.14 11.45 -1.60
CA MET A 327 -37.62 11.83 -0.27
C MET A 327 -38.37 13.18 -0.26
N GLY A 328 -38.52 13.84 -1.41
CA GLY A 328 -39.19 15.14 -1.52
C GLY A 328 -38.40 16.29 -0.90
N GLN A 329 -37.07 16.14 -0.80
CA GLN A 329 -36.12 17.18 -0.39
C GLN A 329 -35.50 17.87 -1.59
#